data_AF-A0A132PDP3-F1
#
_entry.id   AF-A0A132PDP3-F1
#
_cell.length_a   1.000
_cell.length_b   1.000
_cell.length_c   1.000
_cell.angle_alpha   90.00
_cell.angle_beta   90.00
_cell.angle_gamma   90.00
#
_symmetry.space_group_name_H-M   'P 1'
#
loop_
_entity.id
_entity.type
_entity.pdbx_description
1 polymer ?
#
loop_
_entity_poly.entity_id
_entity_poly.type
_entity_poly.pdbx_seq_one_letter_code
_entity_poly.pdbx_strand_id
1 'polypeptide(L)'
;MRRRQRRGLAVATTYYHGGVPGKRPGELLYPAAHMGLDYTSAYMCQPGLRALAKPKYRPDLVYFTTHLGSARGYAARYGEWGRVMPGDVYVVEPQGPLEPDPDFDHPKVGGVYAASTQPLRITAVVERGVELDRRQQNKECWPYRYNGLWEETHAADGTVLASTEMRSFGVTDEYLALLPKWMDLSEFANDGGLYKRGQPEVRAMPDEILEILAHLGIDTGPHIITNKNIRIAPFVEASAPKNPILLGQFECQECGAQFGGSKQRVEKQTVLDAAVHQAGQELRVVAQFSWGLDGYLHAMLRRSPDRWKWAAVPHRDPK
;
A
#
# COMPACT_ATOMS: atom_id res chain seq x y z
N MET A 1 -24.80 50.60 -31.52
CA MET A 1 -24.67 49.60 -30.44
C MET A 1 -23.29 48.94 -30.51
N ARG A 2 -22.36 49.31 -29.63
CA ARG A 2 -21.01 48.70 -29.56
C ARG A 2 -21.05 47.46 -28.66
N ARG A 3 -20.88 46.28 -29.26
CA ARG A 3 -20.72 45.00 -28.55
C ARG A 3 -19.38 45.02 -27.80
N ARG A 4 -19.40 45.15 -26.48
CA ARG A 4 -18.23 44.91 -25.62
C ARG A 4 -17.86 43.43 -25.71
N GLN A 5 -16.77 43.11 -26.41
CA GLN A 5 -16.09 41.82 -26.27
C GLN A 5 -15.55 41.74 -24.84
N ARG A 6 -16.11 40.83 -24.03
CA ARG A 6 -15.49 40.39 -22.79
C ARG A 6 -14.24 39.59 -23.18
N ARG A 7 -13.06 40.21 -23.06
CA ARG A 7 -11.79 39.47 -22.96
C ARG A 7 -11.87 38.67 -21.67
N GLY A 8 -12.11 37.37 -21.77
CA GLY A 8 -11.84 36.47 -20.66
C GLY A 8 -10.34 36.52 -20.38
N LEU A 9 -9.97 36.91 -19.16
CA LEU A 9 -8.60 36.76 -18.68
C LEU A 9 -8.31 35.27 -18.64
N ALA A 10 -7.47 34.79 -19.55
CA ALA A 10 -6.88 33.46 -19.43
C ALA A 10 -6.06 33.46 -18.14
N VAL A 11 -6.41 32.59 -17.20
CA VAL A 11 -5.60 32.37 -16.00
C VAL A 11 -4.30 31.75 -16.48
N ALA A 12 -3.17 32.40 -16.21
CA ALA A 12 -1.87 31.86 -16.56
C ALA A 12 -1.64 30.56 -15.78
N THR A 13 -1.36 29.48 -16.50
CA THR A 13 -1.06 28.18 -15.91
C THR A 13 0.21 28.29 -15.05
N THR A 14 0.12 27.86 -13.80
CA THR A 14 1.29 27.81 -12.90
C THR A 14 1.92 26.43 -12.98
N TYR A 15 3.23 26.37 -13.20
CA TYR A 15 4.00 25.13 -13.19
C TYR A 15 4.91 25.06 -11.98
N TYR A 16 5.09 23.84 -11.49
CA TYR A 16 5.90 23.49 -10.33
C TYR A 16 6.94 22.45 -10.71
N HIS A 17 8.12 22.58 -10.15
CA HIS A 17 9.17 21.57 -10.21
C HIS A 17 9.62 21.23 -8.79
N GLY A 18 9.71 19.94 -8.49
CA GLY A 18 10.25 19.45 -7.22
C GLY A 18 11.50 18.61 -7.46
N GLY A 19 12.57 18.91 -6.75
CA GLY A 19 13.84 18.21 -6.95
C GLY A 19 15.02 18.93 -6.31
N VAL A 20 15.98 19.36 -7.12
CA VAL A 20 17.29 19.84 -6.67
C VAL A 20 17.17 20.99 -5.63
N PRO A 21 17.82 20.87 -4.45
CA PRO A 21 17.74 21.88 -3.41
C PRO A 21 18.63 23.10 -3.68
N GLY A 22 18.37 24.20 -2.98
CA GLY A 22 19.25 25.37 -2.88
C GLY A 22 19.18 26.37 -4.04
N LYS A 23 18.34 26.14 -5.07
CA LYS A 23 18.22 27.05 -6.22
C LYS A 23 17.44 28.32 -5.88
N ARG A 24 17.66 29.40 -6.63
CA ARG A 24 17.08 30.73 -6.40
C ARG A 24 16.24 31.20 -7.59
N PRO A 25 15.29 32.12 -7.38
CA PRO A 25 14.61 32.80 -8.49
C PRO A 25 15.60 33.40 -9.48
N GLY A 26 15.31 33.24 -10.77
CA GLY A 26 16.16 33.63 -11.89
C GLY A 26 17.08 32.52 -12.40
N GLU A 27 17.41 31.52 -11.57
CA GLU A 27 18.24 30.38 -11.98
C GLU A 27 17.49 29.41 -12.90
N LEU A 28 18.27 28.57 -13.60
CA LEU A 28 17.78 27.59 -14.56
C LEU A 28 17.90 26.16 -14.03
N LEU A 29 16.88 25.37 -14.31
CA LEU A 29 16.82 23.92 -14.11
C LEU A 29 16.97 23.24 -15.47
N TYR A 30 18.02 22.45 -15.63
CA TYR A 30 18.36 21.80 -16.89
C TYR A 30 17.89 20.34 -16.92
N PRO A 31 17.64 19.78 -18.12
CA PRO A 31 17.53 18.34 -18.29
C PRO A 31 18.74 17.58 -17.70
N ALA A 32 18.51 16.37 -17.20
CA ALA A 32 19.55 15.56 -16.57
C ALA A 32 20.74 15.31 -17.52
N ALA A 33 20.46 15.03 -18.79
CA ALA A 33 21.48 14.78 -19.82
C ALA A 33 22.42 15.99 -20.02
N HIS A 34 21.93 17.22 -19.85
CA HIS A 34 22.77 18.42 -19.98
C HIS A 34 23.80 18.54 -18.84
N MET A 35 23.55 17.86 -17.73
CA MET A 35 24.45 17.77 -16.59
C MET A 35 25.30 16.48 -16.62
N GLY A 36 25.21 15.68 -17.69
CA GLY A 36 25.88 14.37 -17.77
C GLY A 36 25.28 13.30 -16.85
N LEU A 37 24.02 13.48 -16.43
CA LEU A 37 23.32 12.58 -15.52
C LEU A 37 22.28 11.73 -16.25
N ASP A 38 22.14 10.48 -15.83
CA ASP A 38 21.09 9.57 -16.30
C ASP A 38 20.53 8.75 -15.12
N TYR A 39 19.22 8.90 -14.88
CA TYR A 39 18.51 8.25 -13.79
C TYR A 39 17.67 7.04 -14.24
N THR A 40 17.80 6.60 -15.50
CA THR A 40 17.00 5.51 -16.06
C THR A 40 17.06 4.23 -15.21
N SER A 41 18.23 3.86 -14.69
CA SER A 41 18.40 2.68 -13.84
C SER A 41 17.63 2.79 -12.51
N ALA A 42 17.59 3.97 -11.90
CA ALA A 42 16.86 4.21 -10.66
C ALA A 42 15.35 4.01 -10.83
N TYR A 43 14.82 4.35 -12.02
CA TYR A 43 13.43 4.14 -12.38
C TYR A 43 13.10 2.68 -12.74
N MET A 44 14.07 1.95 -13.31
CA MET A 44 13.87 0.53 -13.70
C MET A 44 13.84 -0.45 -12.52
N CYS A 45 14.43 -0.10 -11.38
CA CYS A 45 14.59 -0.99 -10.23
C CYS A 45 13.56 -0.76 -9.11
N GLN A 46 12.40 -0.19 -9.40
CA GLN A 46 11.40 0.09 -8.36
C GLN A 46 10.61 -1.18 -7.98
N PRO A 47 10.70 -1.65 -6.72
CA PRO A 47 9.95 -2.83 -6.27
C PRO A 47 8.44 -2.63 -6.42
N GLY A 48 7.71 -3.68 -6.83
CA GLY A 48 6.27 -3.64 -7.05
C GLY A 48 5.85 -2.93 -8.35
N LEU A 49 6.79 -2.43 -9.17
CA LEU A 49 6.47 -1.89 -10.48
C LEU A 49 6.17 -3.03 -11.46
N ARG A 50 5.02 -2.96 -12.14
CA ARG A 50 4.64 -3.97 -13.14
C ARG A 50 5.60 -3.97 -14.33
N ALA A 51 5.85 -5.14 -14.92
CA ALA A 51 6.63 -5.28 -16.15
C ALA A 51 6.10 -4.44 -17.33
N LEU A 52 4.78 -4.16 -17.35
CA LEU A 52 4.10 -3.29 -18.33
C LEU A 52 4.11 -1.80 -17.96
N ALA A 53 4.64 -1.44 -16.78
CA ALA A 53 4.73 -0.08 -16.27
C ALA A 53 6.17 0.45 -16.26
N LYS A 54 7.04 -0.07 -17.14
CA LYS A 54 8.42 0.41 -17.24
C LYS A 54 8.42 1.92 -17.51
N PRO A 55 9.15 2.73 -16.72
CA PRO A 55 9.13 4.16 -16.89
C PRO A 55 9.70 4.51 -18.27
N LYS A 56 9.01 5.40 -18.99
CA LYS A 56 9.40 5.98 -20.27
C LYS A 56 10.28 7.22 -20.06
N TYR A 57 10.96 7.29 -18.92
CA TYR A 57 11.86 8.39 -18.56
C TYR A 57 12.87 8.67 -19.67
N ARG A 58 12.96 9.95 -20.01
CA ARG A 58 13.88 10.52 -21.00
C ARG A 58 14.81 11.53 -20.31
N PRO A 59 16.14 11.28 -20.28
CA PRO A 59 17.09 12.17 -19.58
C PRO A 59 17.32 13.51 -20.28
N ASP A 60 16.94 13.64 -21.56
CA ASP A 60 17.00 14.87 -22.35
C ASP A 60 15.84 15.84 -22.07
N LEU A 61 14.95 15.49 -21.13
CA LEU A 61 13.83 16.31 -20.68
C LEU A 61 14.00 16.79 -19.24
N VAL A 62 13.48 17.99 -18.96
CA VAL A 62 13.20 18.46 -17.60
C VAL A 62 11.70 18.42 -17.36
N TYR A 63 11.29 17.76 -16.27
CA TYR A 63 9.89 17.46 -15.95
C TYR A 63 9.33 18.44 -14.93
N PHE A 64 8.06 18.79 -15.09
CA PHE A 64 7.34 19.71 -14.22
C PHE A 64 5.84 19.44 -14.29
N THR A 65 5.08 20.01 -13.35
CA THR A 65 3.66 19.69 -13.19
C THR A 65 2.86 20.92 -12.80
N THR A 66 1.57 20.96 -13.12
CA THR A 66 0.64 21.96 -12.58
C THR A 66 0.14 21.60 -11.18
N HIS A 67 0.45 20.40 -10.69
CA HIS A 67 0.00 19.90 -9.39
C HIS A 67 1.09 20.03 -8.32
N LEU A 68 0.88 20.94 -7.36
CA LEU A 68 1.84 21.21 -6.29
C LEU A 68 2.19 19.97 -5.46
N GLY A 69 1.20 19.15 -5.11
CA GLY A 69 1.44 17.95 -4.30
C GLY A 69 2.27 16.89 -5.02
N SER A 70 2.14 16.79 -6.36
CA SER A 70 3.04 15.95 -7.17
C SER A 70 4.47 16.51 -7.13
N ALA A 71 4.66 17.82 -7.27
CA ALA A 71 5.98 18.43 -7.15
C ALA A 71 6.61 18.19 -5.77
N ARG A 72 5.85 18.32 -4.67
CA ARG A 72 6.32 17.95 -3.32
C ARG A 72 6.75 16.49 -3.24
N GLY A 73 5.95 15.58 -3.81
CA GLY A 73 6.26 14.17 -3.87
C GLY A 73 7.60 13.88 -4.57
N TYR A 74 7.91 14.59 -5.67
CA TYR A 74 9.20 14.49 -6.35
C TYR A 74 10.35 15.14 -5.58
N ALA A 75 10.12 16.29 -4.93
CA ALA A 75 11.13 16.93 -4.07
C ALA A 75 11.56 16.00 -2.92
N ALA A 76 10.61 15.31 -2.28
CA ALA A 76 10.89 14.34 -1.21
C ALA A 76 11.64 13.07 -1.68
N ARG A 77 11.73 12.85 -3.00
CA ARG A 77 12.49 11.74 -3.60
C ARG A 77 13.85 12.16 -4.13
N TYR A 78 14.20 13.45 -4.01
CA TYR A 78 15.49 13.93 -4.45
C TYR A 78 16.59 13.07 -3.81
N GLY A 79 17.62 12.78 -4.56
CA GLY A 79 18.69 11.94 -4.07
C GLY A 79 19.98 12.16 -4.82
N GLU A 80 21.08 12.02 -4.09
CA GLU A 80 22.43 12.11 -4.61
C GLU A 80 23.18 10.84 -4.21
N TRP A 81 23.80 10.19 -5.18
CA TRP A 81 24.63 8.99 -5.00
C TRP A 81 23.92 7.85 -4.26
N GLY A 82 22.64 7.63 -4.60
CA GLY A 82 21.81 6.58 -4.02
C GLY A 82 21.26 6.87 -2.63
N ARG A 83 21.47 8.08 -2.09
CA ARG A 83 20.87 8.53 -0.82
C ARG A 83 19.75 9.51 -1.09
N VAL A 84 18.58 9.26 -0.51
CA VAL A 84 17.47 10.21 -0.52
C VAL A 84 17.84 11.39 0.38
N MET A 85 17.67 12.60 -0.12
CA MET A 85 17.87 13.85 0.60
C MET A 85 16.66 14.77 0.37
N PRO A 86 16.32 15.64 1.33
CA PRO A 86 15.22 16.59 1.15
C PRO A 86 15.49 17.53 -0.03
N GLY A 87 14.59 17.51 -1.02
CA GLY A 87 14.60 18.43 -2.14
C GLY A 87 13.78 19.69 -1.89
N ASP A 88 13.75 20.58 -2.88
CA ASP A 88 12.96 21.82 -2.83
C ASP A 88 11.89 21.85 -3.91
N VAL A 89 10.87 22.68 -3.70
CA VAL A 89 9.78 22.92 -4.67
C VAL A 89 9.82 24.36 -5.15
N TYR A 90 9.69 24.52 -6.46
CA TYR A 90 9.78 25.80 -7.16
C TYR A 90 8.56 26.05 -8.02
N VAL A 91 8.19 27.33 -8.18
CA VAL A 91 7.40 27.78 -9.33
C VAL A 91 8.35 28.01 -10.49
N VAL A 92 7.99 27.53 -11.67
CA VAL A 92 8.86 27.52 -12.83
C VAL A 92 8.16 28.02 -14.09
N GLU A 93 8.95 28.61 -14.98
CA GLU A 93 8.55 29.04 -16.32
C GLU A 93 9.37 28.28 -17.37
N PRO A 94 8.75 27.43 -18.19
CA PRO A 94 9.43 26.74 -19.29
C PRO A 94 9.99 27.75 -20.30
N GLN A 95 11.25 27.58 -20.71
CA GLN A 95 11.90 28.48 -21.67
C GLN A 95 11.77 28.01 -23.13
N GLY A 96 11.00 26.96 -23.38
CA GLY A 96 10.80 26.38 -24.70
C GLY A 96 9.46 25.67 -24.84
N PRO A 97 9.25 24.93 -25.95
CA PRO A 97 8.03 24.16 -26.18
C PRO A 97 7.75 23.18 -25.04
N LEU A 98 6.46 23.00 -24.76
CA LEU A 98 5.97 21.99 -23.81
C LEU A 98 5.68 20.71 -24.57
N GLU A 99 6.13 19.59 -24.02
CA GLU A 99 5.79 18.25 -24.46
C GLU A 99 5.01 17.55 -23.33
N PRO A 100 4.05 16.67 -23.65
CA PRO A 100 3.46 15.79 -22.64
C PRO A 100 4.53 14.92 -21.99
N ASP A 101 4.40 14.69 -20.69
CA ASP A 101 5.24 13.70 -20.01
C ASP A 101 4.91 12.29 -20.54
N PRO A 102 5.89 11.53 -21.10
CA PRO A 102 5.64 10.20 -21.67
C PRO A 102 5.15 9.17 -20.64
N ASP A 103 5.43 9.38 -19.35
CA ASP A 103 4.91 8.53 -18.25
C ASP A 103 3.45 8.90 -17.88
N PHE A 104 2.98 10.08 -18.29
CA PHE A 104 1.67 10.64 -17.95
C PHE A 104 0.89 11.13 -19.21
N ASP A 105 1.02 10.41 -20.33
CA ASP A 105 0.47 10.79 -21.65
C ASP A 105 -1.04 10.46 -21.86
N HIS A 106 -1.75 10.09 -20.80
CA HIS A 106 -3.17 9.70 -20.90
C HIS A 106 -4.16 10.87 -20.79
N PRO A 107 -5.30 10.84 -21.52
CA PRO A 107 -6.29 11.91 -21.50
C PRO A 107 -6.82 12.28 -20.10
N LYS A 108 -6.89 11.34 -19.16
CA LYS A 108 -7.33 11.59 -17.76
C LYS A 108 -6.42 12.55 -16.99
N VAL A 109 -5.13 12.63 -17.35
CA VAL A 109 -4.12 13.48 -16.70
C VAL A 109 -3.50 14.50 -17.65
N GLY A 110 -4.08 14.64 -18.84
CA GLY A 110 -3.58 15.55 -19.86
C GLY A 110 -3.42 16.97 -19.32
N GLY A 111 -2.22 17.53 -19.47
CA GLY A 111 -1.89 18.89 -19.01
C GLY A 111 -1.53 18.99 -17.53
N VAL A 112 -1.54 17.90 -16.76
CA VAL A 112 -1.06 17.89 -15.37
C VAL A 112 0.45 17.79 -15.30
N TYR A 113 1.04 16.90 -16.11
CA TYR A 113 2.48 16.71 -16.21
C TYR A 113 2.96 17.15 -17.59
N ALA A 114 4.10 17.84 -17.60
CA ALA A 114 4.71 18.36 -18.80
C ALA A 114 6.22 18.24 -18.70
N ALA A 115 6.86 18.27 -19.87
CA ALA A 115 8.28 18.19 -20.02
C ALA A 115 8.76 19.21 -21.05
N SER A 116 10.05 19.52 -21.03
CA SER A 116 10.70 20.33 -22.07
C SER A 116 12.13 19.88 -22.28
N THR A 117 12.61 19.98 -23.51
CA THR A 117 14.05 19.86 -23.84
C THR A 117 14.83 21.13 -23.48
N GLN A 118 14.13 22.24 -23.21
CA GLN A 118 14.75 23.50 -22.79
C GLN A 118 14.70 23.66 -21.27
N PRO A 119 15.63 24.43 -20.67
CA PRO A 119 15.64 24.65 -19.23
C PRO A 119 14.35 25.32 -18.71
N LEU A 120 14.06 25.13 -17.43
CA LEU A 120 13.03 25.87 -16.72
C LEU A 120 13.66 27.03 -15.96
N ARG A 121 13.06 28.22 -16.01
CA ARG A 121 13.44 29.33 -15.16
C ARG A 121 12.67 29.26 -13.85
N ILE A 122 13.37 29.31 -12.73
CA ILE A 122 12.74 29.41 -11.42
C ILE A 122 12.22 30.84 -11.26
N THR A 123 10.94 30.99 -10.96
CA THR A 123 10.31 32.30 -10.71
C THR A 123 10.06 32.52 -9.23
N ALA A 124 9.83 31.44 -8.46
CA ALA A 124 9.70 31.49 -7.01
C ALA A 124 10.11 30.17 -6.36
N VAL A 125 10.43 30.24 -5.07
CA VAL A 125 10.62 29.07 -4.20
C VAL A 125 9.32 28.89 -3.42
N VAL A 126 8.73 27.70 -3.49
CA VAL A 126 7.51 27.35 -2.76
C VAL A 126 7.85 26.79 -1.39
N GLU A 127 8.77 25.82 -1.36
CA GLU A 127 9.09 25.06 -0.16
C GLU A 127 10.54 24.58 -0.20
N ARG A 128 11.19 24.57 0.96
CA ARG A 128 12.58 24.11 1.13
C ARG A 128 12.61 22.86 1.98
N GLY A 129 13.50 21.93 1.65
CA GLY A 129 13.77 20.74 2.47
C GLY A 129 12.53 19.89 2.70
N VAL A 130 11.84 19.52 1.62
CA VAL A 130 10.61 18.73 1.68
C VAL A 130 10.92 17.31 2.14
N GLU A 131 10.39 16.96 3.31
CA GLU A 131 10.48 15.64 3.91
C GLU A 131 9.10 15.00 3.97
N LEU A 132 8.88 14.01 3.09
CA LEU A 132 7.65 13.22 3.07
C LEU A 132 7.99 11.74 3.02
N ASP A 133 7.36 10.94 3.88
CA ASP A 133 7.38 9.49 3.73
C ASP A 133 6.60 9.05 2.47
N ARG A 134 6.71 7.77 2.11
CA ARG A 134 6.07 7.25 0.88
C ARG A 134 4.55 7.38 0.88
N ARG A 135 3.90 7.31 2.04
CA ARG A 135 2.45 7.41 2.17
C ARG A 135 1.98 8.86 2.09
N GLN A 136 2.73 9.78 2.70
CA GLN A 136 2.52 11.21 2.56
C GLN A 136 2.71 11.64 1.10
N GLN A 137 3.74 11.13 0.41
CA GLN A 137 3.91 11.34 -1.03
C GLN A 137 2.70 10.84 -1.83
N ASN A 138 2.20 9.64 -1.54
CA ASN A 138 0.98 9.10 -2.16
C ASN A 138 -0.22 10.04 -1.99
N LYS A 139 -0.45 10.50 -0.76
CA LYS A 139 -1.53 11.43 -0.43
C LYS A 139 -1.41 12.75 -1.19
N GLU A 140 -0.22 13.37 -1.17
CA GLU A 140 0.01 14.67 -1.83
C GLU A 140 -0.11 14.56 -3.36
N CYS A 141 0.30 13.44 -3.97
CA CYS A 141 0.25 13.30 -5.44
C CYS A 141 -1.11 12.82 -5.97
N TRP A 142 -2.04 12.39 -5.10
CA TRP A 142 -3.38 11.98 -5.50
C TRP A 142 -4.16 13.15 -6.14
N PRO A 143 -4.99 12.93 -7.19
CA PRO A 143 -5.33 11.66 -7.83
C PRO A 143 -4.38 11.23 -8.95
N TYR A 144 -3.24 11.90 -9.10
CA TYR A 144 -2.44 11.86 -10.32
C TYR A 144 -1.31 10.81 -10.34
N ARG A 145 -1.37 9.83 -9.44
CA ARG A 145 -0.45 8.69 -9.41
C ARG A 145 -1.14 7.46 -9.99
N TYR A 146 -0.74 7.09 -11.19
CA TYR A 146 -1.25 5.93 -11.92
C TYR A 146 -0.13 4.93 -12.17
N ASN A 147 -0.48 3.65 -12.30
CA ASN A 147 0.48 2.60 -12.63
C ASN A 147 0.07 1.90 -13.93
N GLY A 148 0.95 1.94 -14.93
CA GLY A 148 0.93 1.12 -16.16
C GLY A 148 -0.31 1.27 -17.05
N LEU A 149 -1.45 0.76 -16.59
CA LEU A 149 -2.71 0.63 -17.33
C LEU A 149 -3.72 1.76 -17.02
N TRP A 150 -3.29 2.84 -16.35
CA TRP A 150 -4.16 3.96 -15.94
C TRP A 150 -5.28 3.56 -14.97
N GLU A 151 -5.06 2.45 -14.25
CA GLU A 151 -5.86 2.06 -13.09
C GLU A 151 -5.52 3.01 -11.93
N GLU A 152 -6.55 3.53 -11.28
CA GLU A 152 -6.39 4.32 -10.07
C GLU A 152 -5.80 3.43 -8.97
N THR A 153 -4.79 3.93 -8.25
CA THR A 153 -4.13 3.15 -7.20
C THR A 153 -4.79 3.34 -5.84
N HIS A 154 -5.37 4.52 -5.59
CA HIS A 154 -6.00 4.85 -4.32
C HIS A 154 -7.35 5.53 -4.53
N ALA A 155 -8.31 5.15 -3.69
CA ALA A 155 -9.54 5.91 -3.49
C ALA A 155 -9.23 7.25 -2.78
N ALA A 156 -10.22 8.16 -2.74
CA ALA A 156 -10.06 9.48 -2.13
C ALA A 156 -9.70 9.44 -0.62
N ASP A 157 -10.07 8.37 0.09
CA ASP A 157 -9.72 8.17 1.50
C ASP A 157 -8.33 7.54 1.70
N GLY A 158 -7.62 7.23 0.62
CA GLY A 158 -6.33 6.57 0.62
C GLY A 158 -6.38 5.04 0.63
N THR A 159 -7.56 4.42 0.54
CA THR A 159 -7.68 2.97 0.39
C THR A 159 -7.03 2.54 -0.92
N VAL A 160 -6.19 1.49 -0.88
CA VAL A 160 -5.65 0.88 -2.10
C VAL A 160 -6.80 0.29 -2.90
N LEU A 161 -6.84 0.56 -4.20
CA LEU A 161 -7.80 -0.04 -5.12
C LEU A 161 -7.21 -1.31 -5.74
N ALA A 162 -8.00 -2.38 -5.77
CA ALA A 162 -7.58 -3.63 -6.37
C ALA A 162 -7.39 -3.46 -7.88
N SER A 163 -6.21 -3.82 -8.37
CA SER A 163 -6.00 -3.98 -9.80
C SER A 163 -6.66 -5.23 -10.35
N THR A 164 -6.79 -5.30 -11.67
CA THR A 164 -7.22 -6.52 -12.37
C THR A 164 -6.40 -7.76 -11.97
N GLU A 165 -5.08 -7.59 -11.81
CA GLU A 165 -4.17 -8.66 -11.39
C GLU A 165 -4.44 -9.11 -9.95
N MET A 166 -4.54 -8.19 -9.00
CA MET A 166 -4.88 -8.48 -7.60
C MET A 166 -6.20 -9.25 -7.50
N ARG A 167 -7.22 -8.86 -8.28
CA ARG A 167 -8.51 -9.57 -8.34
C ARG A 167 -8.35 -11.02 -8.80
N SER A 168 -7.47 -11.29 -9.76
CA SER A 168 -7.21 -12.65 -10.24
C SER A 168 -6.60 -13.57 -9.18
N PHE A 169 -5.97 -12.99 -8.15
CA PHE A 169 -5.47 -13.69 -6.97
C PHE A 169 -6.45 -13.69 -5.78
N GLY A 170 -7.69 -13.24 -5.97
CA GLY A 170 -8.74 -13.29 -4.95
C GLY A 170 -8.75 -12.10 -3.99
N VAL A 171 -8.03 -11.01 -4.29
CA VAL A 171 -8.10 -9.78 -3.47
C VAL A 171 -9.50 -9.18 -3.52
N THR A 172 -10.10 -8.97 -2.35
CA THR A 172 -11.41 -8.34 -2.19
C THR A 172 -11.29 -6.88 -1.74
N ASP A 173 -12.32 -6.07 -1.99
CA ASP A 173 -12.36 -4.68 -1.47
C ASP A 173 -12.44 -4.65 0.04
N GLU A 174 -13.10 -5.65 0.63
CA GLU A 174 -13.17 -5.82 2.07
C GLU A 174 -11.78 -5.98 2.68
N TYR A 175 -10.91 -6.80 2.09
CA TYR A 175 -9.52 -6.93 2.54
C TYR A 175 -8.74 -5.62 2.37
N LEU A 176 -8.87 -4.94 1.23
CA LEU A 176 -8.15 -3.68 1.00
C LEU A 176 -8.61 -2.55 1.91
N ALA A 177 -9.87 -2.53 2.31
CA ALA A 177 -10.41 -1.56 3.26
C ALA A 177 -9.76 -1.68 4.66
N LEU A 178 -9.26 -2.86 5.02
CA LEU A 178 -8.56 -3.12 6.28
C LEU A 178 -7.09 -2.66 6.27
N LEU A 179 -6.50 -2.49 5.08
CA LEU A 179 -5.11 -2.09 4.97
C LEU A 179 -4.91 -0.65 5.42
N PRO A 180 -3.70 -0.30 5.93
CA PRO A 180 -3.35 1.09 6.18
C PRO A 180 -3.57 1.98 4.96
N LYS A 181 -4.01 3.23 5.19
CA LYS A 181 -4.24 4.17 4.09
C LYS A 181 -2.93 4.62 3.45
N TRP A 182 -3.01 4.96 2.16
CA TRP A 182 -1.94 5.51 1.34
C TRP A 182 -0.72 4.59 1.20
N MET A 183 -0.88 3.27 1.35
CA MET A 183 0.22 2.32 1.20
C MET A 183 0.93 2.46 -0.15
N ASP A 184 2.26 2.37 -0.11
CA ASP A 184 3.12 2.35 -1.30
C ASP A 184 3.20 0.94 -1.89
N LEU A 185 3.48 0.88 -3.19
CA LEU A 185 3.61 -0.39 -3.93
C LEU A 185 4.77 -1.26 -3.43
N SER A 186 5.71 -0.68 -2.68
CA SER A 186 6.78 -1.43 -2.04
C SER A 186 6.32 -2.18 -0.78
N GLU A 187 5.07 -1.99 -0.34
CA GLU A 187 4.50 -2.61 0.86
C GLU A 187 3.64 -3.84 0.56
N PHE A 188 3.29 -4.10 -0.70
CA PHE A 188 2.51 -5.26 -1.12
C PHE A 188 2.88 -5.73 -2.52
N ALA A 189 2.74 -7.03 -2.78
CA ALA A 189 3.02 -7.60 -4.09
C ALA A 189 1.87 -7.43 -5.06
N ASN A 190 2.11 -7.78 -6.32
CA ASN A 190 1.09 -7.75 -7.38
C ASN A 190 -0.12 -8.66 -7.14
N ASP A 191 0.04 -9.71 -6.33
CA ASP A 191 -1.07 -10.57 -5.90
C ASP A 191 -1.82 -10.05 -4.66
N GLY A 192 -1.43 -8.90 -4.11
CA GLY A 192 -2.03 -8.25 -2.95
C GLY A 192 -1.51 -8.71 -1.58
N GLY A 193 -0.63 -9.71 -1.53
CA GLY A 193 -0.01 -10.14 -0.28
C GLY A 193 1.01 -9.12 0.23
N LEU A 194 1.03 -8.90 1.55
CA LEU A 194 1.88 -7.90 2.19
C LEU A 194 3.35 -8.31 2.22
N TYR A 195 4.24 -7.32 2.04
CA TYR A 195 5.67 -7.49 2.26
C TYR A 195 6.05 -7.19 3.70
N LYS A 196 7.16 -7.79 4.12
CA LYS A 196 7.81 -7.50 5.39
C LYS A 196 8.27 -6.04 5.39
N ARG A 197 8.02 -5.31 6.49
CA ARG A 197 8.40 -3.90 6.60
C ARG A 197 9.90 -3.70 6.35
N GLY A 198 10.22 -2.79 5.43
CA GLY A 198 11.59 -2.47 5.04
C GLY A 198 12.29 -3.55 4.20
N GLN A 199 11.61 -4.63 3.82
CA GLN A 199 12.15 -5.70 2.98
C GLN A 199 11.15 -6.00 1.84
N PRO A 200 11.12 -5.16 0.79
CA PRO A 200 10.33 -5.45 -0.40
C PRO A 200 10.66 -6.85 -0.95
N GLU A 201 9.68 -7.48 -1.59
CA GLU A 201 9.80 -8.83 -2.18
C GLU A 201 9.88 -9.99 -1.17
N VAL A 202 10.09 -9.72 0.12
CA VAL A 202 10.00 -10.71 1.20
C VAL A 202 8.58 -10.70 1.77
N ARG A 203 7.88 -11.83 1.72
CA ARG A 203 6.50 -11.93 2.24
C ARG A 203 6.46 -11.77 3.76
N ALA A 204 5.50 -10.98 4.23
CA ALA A 204 5.23 -10.86 5.65
C ALA A 204 4.59 -12.16 6.16
N MET A 205 5.09 -12.66 7.29
CA MET A 205 4.49 -13.76 8.04
C MET A 205 3.29 -13.27 8.86
N PRO A 206 2.41 -14.16 9.36
CA PRO A 206 1.23 -13.76 10.14
C PRO A 206 1.51 -12.81 11.32
N ASP A 207 2.62 -13.00 12.06
CA ASP A 207 3.02 -12.09 13.13
C ASP A 207 3.27 -10.66 12.63
N GLU A 208 3.97 -10.54 11.51
CA GLU A 208 4.34 -9.27 10.87
C GLU A 208 3.10 -8.61 10.23
N ILE A 209 2.19 -9.40 9.68
CA ILE A 209 0.90 -8.89 9.17
C ILE A 209 0.08 -8.29 10.31
N LEU A 210 -0.01 -8.96 11.46
CA LEU A 210 -0.70 -8.42 12.63
C LEU A 210 -0.05 -7.12 13.14
N GLU A 211 1.26 -6.95 12.99
CA GLU A 211 1.93 -5.66 13.29
C GLU A 211 1.63 -4.58 12.24
N ILE A 212 1.54 -4.94 10.95
CA ILE A 212 1.13 -4.03 9.89
C ILE A 212 -0.30 -3.54 10.11
N LEU A 213 -1.18 -4.42 10.57
CA LEU A 213 -2.60 -4.19 10.81
C LEU A 213 -2.93 -3.79 12.26
N ALA A 214 -1.96 -3.33 13.03
CA ALA A 214 -2.15 -2.99 14.44
C ALA A 214 -3.25 -1.91 14.65
N HIS A 215 -3.51 -1.06 13.65
CA HIS A 215 -4.58 -0.05 13.69
C HIS A 215 -6.00 -0.65 13.77
N LEU A 216 -6.17 -1.93 13.43
CA LEU A 216 -7.45 -2.63 13.51
C LEU A 216 -7.76 -3.14 14.93
N GLY A 217 -6.77 -3.18 15.82
CA GLY A 217 -6.98 -3.71 17.18
C GLY A 217 -7.31 -5.21 17.21
N ILE A 218 -6.87 -5.99 16.21
CA ILE A 218 -7.03 -7.45 16.21
C ILE A 218 -6.38 -8.03 17.47
N ASP A 219 -7.11 -8.90 18.19
CA ASP A 219 -6.72 -9.51 19.48
C ASP A 219 -6.55 -8.52 20.65
N THR A 220 -7.22 -7.36 20.60
CA THR A 220 -7.24 -6.42 21.74
C THR A 220 -8.52 -6.48 22.58
N GLY A 221 -9.53 -7.21 22.10
CA GLY A 221 -10.83 -7.32 22.75
C GLY A 221 -10.81 -8.08 24.09
N PRO A 222 -11.86 -7.93 24.91
CA PRO A 222 -11.92 -8.55 26.24
C PRO A 222 -12.17 -10.06 26.18
N HIS A 223 -12.78 -10.56 25.10
CA HIS A 223 -13.23 -11.95 24.99
C HIS A 223 -12.08 -12.95 25.04
N ILE A 224 -12.18 -13.93 25.94
CA ILE A 224 -11.26 -15.08 26.04
C ILE A 224 -12.03 -16.37 25.79
N ILE A 225 -11.58 -17.18 24.84
CA ILE A 225 -12.15 -18.49 24.55
C ILE A 225 -11.48 -19.57 25.41
N THR A 226 -12.27 -20.55 25.80
CA THR A 226 -11.80 -21.76 26.49
C THR A 226 -12.13 -23.01 25.70
N ASN A 227 -11.28 -24.02 25.88
CA ASN A 227 -11.45 -25.38 25.40
C ASN A 227 -11.87 -26.36 26.52
N LYS A 228 -12.37 -25.87 27.66
CA LYS A 228 -12.71 -26.72 28.84
C LYS A 228 -13.76 -27.80 28.52
N ASN A 229 -14.60 -27.55 27.52
CA ASN A 229 -15.64 -28.48 27.06
C ASN A 229 -15.21 -29.29 25.83
N ILE A 230 -13.95 -29.18 25.39
CA ILE A 230 -13.39 -29.96 24.28
C ILE A 230 -12.80 -31.26 24.82
N ARG A 231 -13.14 -32.36 24.17
CA ARG A 231 -12.60 -33.70 24.42
C ARG A 231 -11.78 -34.13 23.21
N ILE A 232 -10.61 -34.70 23.49
CA ILE A 232 -9.71 -35.25 22.47
C ILE A 232 -9.98 -36.75 22.38
N ALA A 233 -10.47 -37.22 21.24
CA ALA A 233 -10.64 -38.64 20.97
C ALA A 233 -9.44 -39.15 20.15
N PRO A 234 -8.69 -40.15 20.63
CA PRO A 234 -7.61 -40.76 19.86
C PRO A 234 -8.17 -41.53 18.66
N PHE A 235 -7.43 -41.56 17.55
CA PHE A 235 -7.74 -42.47 16.45
C PHE A 235 -7.47 -43.92 16.88
N VAL A 236 -8.37 -44.82 16.46
CA VAL A 236 -8.29 -46.26 16.76
C VAL A 236 -7.65 -47.04 15.60
N GLU A 237 -7.41 -46.41 14.44
CA GLU A 237 -6.91 -47.09 13.24
C GLU A 237 -5.47 -46.67 12.86
N ALA A 238 -4.62 -47.66 12.57
CA ALA A 238 -3.21 -47.49 12.24
C ALA A 238 -2.94 -46.69 10.94
N SER A 239 -3.96 -46.52 10.09
CA SER A 239 -3.92 -45.77 8.83
C SER A 239 -4.50 -44.35 8.92
N ALA A 240 -5.00 -43.94 10.09
CA ALA A 240 -5.65 -42.65 10.27
C ALA A 240 -4.64 -41.48 10.31
N PRO A 241 -5.02 -40.27 9.85
CA PRO A 241 -4.17 -39.09 9.95
C PRO A 241 -3.75 -38.81 11.40
N LYS A 242 -2.53 -38.31 11.62
CA LYS A 242 -1.91 -38.13 12.95
C LYS A 242 -2.62 -37.14 13.91
N ASN A 243 -3.72 -36.50 13.50
CA ASN A 243 -4.32 -35.37 14.21
C ASN A 243 -5.61 -35.78 14.95
N PRO A 244 -5.66 -35.70 16.28
CA PRO A 244 -6.80 -36.21 17.05
C PRO A 244 -8.16 -35.58 16.66
N ILE A 245 -9.24 -36.32 16.88
CA ILE A 245 -10.60 -35.79 16.70
C ILE A 245 -10.96 -34.96 17.92
N LEU A 246 -11.32 -33.70 17.70
CA LEU A 246 -11.84 -32.82 18.73
C LEU A 246 -13.37 -32.91 18.76
N LEU A 247 -13.93 -33.18 19.93
CA LEU A 247 -15.38 -33.25 20.17
C LEU A 247 -15.78 -32.21 21.22
N GLY A 248 -16.87 -31.49 20.99
CA GLY A 248 -17.42 -30.55 21.95
C GLY A 248 -17.54 -29.13 21.39
N GLN A 249 -17.55 -28.16 22.30
CA GLN A 249 -17.73 -26.75 21.98
C GLN A 249 -16.71 -25.86 22.68
N PHE A 250 -16.35 -24.76 22.04
CA PHE A 250 -15.64 -23.66 22.69
C PHE A 250 -16.63 -22.77 23.45
N GLU A 251 -16.15 -22.07 24.47
CA GLU A 251 -16.97 -21.15 25.27
C GLU A 251 -16.17 -19.88 25.61
N CYS A 252 -16.77 -18.72 25.39
CA CYS A 252 -16.22 -17.43 25.82
C CYS A 252 -16.43 -17.23 27.33
N GLN A 253 -15.36 -16.93 28.06
CA GLN A 253 -15.42 -16.66 29.51
C GLN A 253 -16.18 -15.37 29.84
N GLU A 254 -16.11 -14.38 28.96
CA GLU A 254 -16.65 -13.04 29.24
C GLU A 254 -18.15 -12.94 29.01
N CYS A 255 -18.66 -13.55 27.94
CA CYS A 255 -20.07 -13.41 27.54
C CYS A 255 -20.85 -14.72 27.49
N GLY A 256 -20.19 -15.87 27.72
CA GLY A 256 -20.82 -17.18 27.68
C GLY A 256 -21.18 -17.69 26.29
N ALA A 257 -20.79 -17.00 25.21
CA ALA A 257 -21.02 -17.46 23.84
C ALA A 257 -20.39 -18.83 23.60
N GLN A 258 -21.11 -19.72 22.91
CA GLN A 258 -20.68 -21.09 22.63
C GLN A 258 -20.51 -21.31 21.13
N PHE A 259 -19.47 -22.06 20.76
CA PHE A 259 -19.13 -22.35 19.36
C PHE A 259 -19.00 -23.85 19.16
N GLY A 260 -19.87 -24.42 18.33
CA GLY A 260 -19.98 -25.87 18.11
C GLY A 260 -21.06 -26.52 18.97
N GLY A 261 -21.06 -27.85 19.01
CA GLY A 261 -22.03 -28.62 19.78
C GLY A 261 -21.37 -29.56 20.79
N SER A 262 -21.95 -29.68 21.98
CA SER A 262 -21.40 -30.46 23.11
C SER A 262 -20.96 -31.91 22.83
N LYS A 263 -21.52 -32.56 21.80
CA LYS A 263 -21.16 -33.92 21.37
C LYS A 263 -20.78 -34.01 19.88
N GLN A 264 -20.58 -32.87 19.24
CA GLN A 264 -20.27 -32.80 17.81
C GLN A 264 -18.77 -32.69 17.60
N ARG A 265 -18.34 -33.10 16.40
CA ARG A 265 -16.97 -32.84 15.95
C ARG A 265 -16.77 -31.35 15.78
N VAL A 266 -15.65 -30.84 16.27
CA VAL A 266 -15.25 -29.45 16.03
C VAL A 266 -14.87 -29.31 14.56
N GLU A 267 -15.59 -28.46 13.85
CA GLU A 267 -15.33 -28.14 12.45
C GLU A 267 -14.41 -26.93 12.31
N LYS A 268 -13.80 -26.75 11.14
CA LYS A 268 -12.95 -25.59 10.85
C LYS A 268 -13.71 -24.27 11.04
N GLN A 269 -14.98 -24.24 10.66
CA GLN A 269 -15.83 -23.06 10.83
C GLN A 269 -16.04 -22.73 12.31
N THR A 270 -16.20 -23.73 13.16
CA THR A 270 -16.32 -23.55 14.62
C THR A 270 -15.08 -22.90 15.22
N VAL A 271 -13.88 -23.33 14.80
CA VAL A 271 -12.61 -22.72 15.24
C VAL A 271 -12.51 -21.28 14.74
N LEU A 272 -12.88 -21.03 13.48
CA LEU A 272 -12.89 -19.67 12.92
C LEU A 272 -13.86 -18.75 13.66
N ASP A 273 -15.07 -19.19 13.96
CA ASP A 273 -16.07 -18.37 14.65
C ASP A 273 -15.62 -18.03 16.08
N ALA A 274 -15.03 -19.00 16.79
CA ALA A 274 -14.44 -18.77 18.12
C ALA A 274 -13.24 -17.80 18.04
N ALA A 275 -12.34 -17.98 17.08
CA ALA A 275 -11.19 -17.11 16.89
C ALA A 275 -11.60 -15.67 16.55
N VAL A 276 -12.56 -15.51 15.64
CA VAL A 276 -13.13 -14.21 15.25
C VAL A 276 -13.85 -13.55 16.41
N HIS A 277 -14.58 -14.30 17.23
CA HIS A 277 -15.22 -13.76 18.41
C HIS A 277 -14.22 -13.18 19.42
N GLN A 278 -13.05 -13.83 19.58
CA GLN A 278 -11.98 -13.35 20.44
C GLN A 278 -11.17 -12.21 19.83
N ALA A 279 -10.81 -12.31 18.56
CA ALA A 279 -9.86 -11.40 17.92
C ALA A 279 -10.50 -10.19 17.23
N GLY A 280 -11.77 -10.25 16.83
CA GLY A 280 -12.43 -9.25 15.97
C GLY A 280 -12.81 -9.81 14.60
N GLN A 281 -13.76 -9.16 13.94
CA GLN A 281 -14.32 -9.59 12.64
C GLN A 281 -13.29 -9.52 11.51
N GLU A 282 -12.35 -8.58 11.61
CA GLU A 282 -11.28 -8.32 10.67
C GLU A 282 -10.37 -9.54 10.47
N LEU A 283 -10.19 -10.37 11.52
CA LEU A 283 -9.42 -11.61 11.43
C LEU A 283 -9.96 -12.54 10.34
N ARG A 284 -11.29 -12.60 10.15
CA ARG A 284 -11.91 -13.45 9.13
C ARG A 284 -11.41 -13.08 7.75
N VAL A 285 -11.46 -11.80 7.42
CA VAL A 285 -11.11 -11.26 6.11
C VAL A 285 -9.61 -11.47 5.85
N VAL A 286 -8.77 -11.13 6.83
CA VAL A 286 -7.31 -11.23 6.71
C VAL A 286 -6.86 -12.70 6.56
N ALA A 287 -7.44 -13.61 7.36
CA ALA A 287 -7.11 -15.04 7.32
C ALA A 287 -7.66 -15.77 6.08
N GLN A 288 -8.77 -15.29 5.51
CA GLN A 288 -9.29 -15.81 4.24
C GLN A 288 -8.37 -15.47 3.07
N PHE A 289 -7.79 -14.27 3.08
CA PHE A 289 -6.92 -13.82 2.00
C PHE A 289 -5.48 -14.34 2.12
N SER A 290 -4.90 -14.33 3.34
CA SER A 290 -3.47 -14.64 3.52
C SER A 290 -3.25 -15.67 4.63
N TRP A 291 -2.31 -16.59 4.42
CA TRP A 291 -1.80 -17.59 5.38
C TRP A 291 -2.80 -18.54 6.07
N GLY A 292 -4.10 -18.39 5.84
CA GLY A 292 -5.13 -19.18 6.52
C GLY A 292 -5.21 -18.87 8.02
N LEU A 293 -6.29 -19.36 8.64
CA LEU A 293 -6.52 -19.16 10.07
C LEU A 293 -5.39 -19.72 10.94
N ASP A 294 -4.85 -20.89 10.59
CA ASP A 294 -3.86 -21.59 11.41
C ASP A 294 -2.57 -20.76 11.59
N GLY A 295 -2.13 -20.07 10.53
CA GLY A 295 -0.99 -19.16 10.59
C GLY A 295 -1.19 -18.05 11.62
N TYR A 296 -2.39 -17.48 11.67
CA TYR A 296 -2.75 -16.44 12.64
C TYR A 296 -2.93 -16.98 14.05
N LEU A 297 -3.51 -18.18 14.23
CA LEU A 297 -3.61 -18.81 15.55
C LEU A 297 -2.22 -19.06 16.15
N HIS A 298 -1.27 -19.53 15.34
CA HIS A 298 0.11 -19.70 15.79
C HIS A 298 0.79 -18.38 16.15
N ALA A 299 0.57 -17.33 15.36
CA ALA A 299 1.08 -15.99 15.65
C ALA A 299 0.50 -15.43 16.96
N MET A 300 -0.81 -15.48 17.12
CA MET A 300 -1.50 -15.00 18.31
C MET A 300 -1.13 -15.81 19.57
N LEU A 301 -0.93 -17.12 19.43
CA LEU A 301 -0.40 -17.96 20.52
C LEU A 301 1.02 -17.57 20.94
N ARG A 302 1.91 -17.21 20.00
CA ARG A 302 3.25 -16.70 20.34
C ARG A 302 3.20 -15.34 21.03
N ARG A 303 2.33 -14.44 20.56
CA ARG A 303 2.21 -13.06 21.07
C ARG A 303 1.54 -13.00 22.44
N SER A 304 0.51 -13.82 22.65
CA SER A 304 -0.35 -13.81 23.83
C SER A 304 -0.71 -15.24 24.28
N PRO A 305 0.26 -16.02 24.82
CA PRO A 305 0.07 -17.45 25.09
C PRO A 305 -1.14 -17.77 25.98
N ASP A 306 -1.35 -16.99 27.04
CA ASP A 306 -2.44 -17.22 27.99
C ASP A 306 -3.83 -16.99 27.38
N ARG A 307 -3.93 -16.02 26.44
CA ARG A 307 -5.19 -15.70 25.72
C ARG A 307 -5.52 -16.76 24.69
N TRP A 308 -4.51 -17.37 24.06
CA TRP A 308 -4.68 -18.27 22.94
C TRP A 308 -4.34 -19.73 23.23
N LYS A 309 -4.14 -20.09 24.51
CA LYS A 309 -3.87 -21.48 24.94
C LYS A 309 -4.89 -22.50 24.41
N TRP A 310 -6.12 -22.07 24.16
CA TRP A 310 -7.17 -22.92 23.59
C TRP A 310 -6.89 -23.34 22.14
N ALA A 311 -6.12 -22.54 21.39
CA ALA A 311 -5.71 -22.80 20.01
C ALA A 311 -4.47 -23.70 19.90
N ALA A 312 -3.80 -24.00 21.02
CA ALA A 312 -2.72 -25.00 21.07
C ALA A 312 -3.23 -26.45 20.98
N VAL A 313 -4.56 -26.64 20.91
CA VAL A 313 -5.16 -27.95 20.67
C VAL A 313 -4.85 -28.37 19.23
N PRO A 314 -4.40 -29.60 18.96
CA PRO A 314 -4.00 -30.01 17.61
C PRO A 314 -5.14 -29.80 16.60
N HIS A 315 -4.97 -28.84 15.70
CA HIS A 315 -5.87 -28.62 14.59
C HIS A 315 -5.33 -29.31 13.32
N ARG A 316 -6.23 -29.57 12.37
CA ARG A 316 -5.94 -30.40 11.20
C ARG A 316 -5.06 -29.61 10.22
N ASP A 317 -3.78 -29.96 10.10
CA ASP A 317 -2.91 -29.42 9.04
C ASP A 317 -3.54 -29.62 7.64
N PRO A 318 -3.60 -28.59 6.79
CA PRO A 318 -3.85 -28.77 5.36
C PRO A 318 -2.59 -29.32 4.67
N LYS A 319 -2.80 -30.32 3.80
CA LYS A 319 -1.91 -30.59 2.67
C LYS A 319 -2.18 -29.58 1.56
#